data_AF-U5XKI0-F1
#
_entry.id   AF-U5XKI0-F1
#
_cell.length_a   1.000
_cell.length_b   1.000
_cell.length_c   1.000
_cell.angle_alpha   90.00
_cell.angle_beta   90.00
_cell.angle_gamma   90.00
#
_symmetry.space_group_name_H-M   'P 1'
#
loop_
_entity.id
_entity.type
_entity.pdbx_description
1 polymer ?
#
loop_
_entity_poly.entity_id
_entity_poly.type
_entity_poly.pdbx_seq_one_letter_code
_entity_poly.pdbx_strand_id
1 'polypeptide(L)'
;RLETIGNTGWTWKNLFPYYRKSENFTVPTKSQTSLGASYEAGAHGHEGPLDVAFTQIESNNLTTYLNRTFQGMGLPWTEDVNGGKMRGFNLYPSTVNLEEYVREDAARAYYWPYKSRPNLHVLLNTFANRIVWDGEAHDGHITASGVEITSRNGTVRVINAEKEVI
;
A
#
# COMPACT_ATOMS: atom_id res chain seq x y z
N ARG A 1 -0.56 -5.08 -18.20
CA ARG A 1 0.59 -4.82 -19.12
C ARG A 1 1.92 -5.36 -18.60
N LEU A 2 2.04 -5.83 -17.35
CA LEU A 2 3.30 -6.42 -16.86
C LEU A 2 3.54 -7.82 -17.44
N GLU A 3 2.51 -8.66 -17.53
CA GLU A 3 2.62 -9.96 -18.18
C GLU A 3 3.03 -9.87 -19.66
N THR A 4 2.53 -8.86 -20.39
CA THR A 4 2.87 -8.66 -21.82
C THR A 4 4.32 -8.24 -22.06
N ILE A 5 5.07 -7.87 -21.02
CA ILE A 5 6.50 -7.56 -21.10
C ILE A 5 7.37 -8.67 -20.46
N GLY A 6 6.81 -9.87 -20.28
CA GLY A 6 7.54 -11.07 -19.83
C GLY A 6 7.39 -11.43 -18.35
N ASN A 7 6.70 -10.61 -17.55
CA ASN A 7 6.49 -10.87 -16.13
C ASN A 7 5.29 -11.81 -15.92
N THR A 8 5.49 -13.10 -16.17
CA THR A 8 4.46 -14.14 -16.06
C THR A 8 3.72 -14.04 -14.73
N GLY A 9 2.39 -14.07 -14.76
CA GLY A 9 1.56 -14.02 -13.55
C GLY A 9 1.25 -12.61 -13.04
N TRP A 10 1.90 -11.56 -13.54
CA TRP A 10 1.61 -10.17 -13.17
C TRP A 10 0.44 -9.59 -13.98
N THR A 11 -0.77 -10.04 -13.63
CA THR A 11 -2.04 -9.57 -14.20
C THR A 11 -2.91 -8.91 -13.15
N TRP A 12 -3.87 -8.09 -13.59
CA TRP A 12 -4.88 -7.52 -12.67
C TRP A 12 -5.61 -8.62 -11.89
N LYS A 13 -6.06 -9.66 -12.59
CA LYS A 13 -6.75 -10.82 -11.99
C LYS A 13 -5.94 -11.46 -10.86
N ASN A 14 -4.62 -11.58 -11.03
CA ASN A 14 -3.75 -12.21 -10.04
C ASN A 14 -3.35 -11.26 -8.90
N LEU A 15 -3.23 -9.96 -9.18
CA LEU A 15 -2.90 -8.94 -8.16
C LEU A 15 -4.10 -8.53 -7.31
N PHE A 16 -5.30 -8.52 -7.86
CA PHE A 16 -6.50 -8.03 -7.20
C PHE A 16 -6.80 -8.71 -5.85
N PRO A 17 -6.65 -10.05 -5.69
CA PRO A 17 -6.74 -10.68 -4.38
C PRO A 17 -5.73 -10.14 -3.36
N TYR A 18 -4.54 -9.70 -3.77
CA TYR A 18 -3.54 -9.12 -2.87
C TYR A 18 -3.87 -7.67 -2.48
N TYR A 19 -4.47 -6.88 -3.38
CA TYR A 19 -5.04 -5.58 -3.02
C TYR A 19 -6.07 -5.74 -1.91
N ARG A 20 -7.04 -6.64 -2.10
CA ARG A 20 -8.06 -6.94 -1.07
C ARG A 20 -7.47 -7.53 0.20
N LYS A 21 -6.45 -8.40 0.10
CA LYS A 21 -5.78 -8.95 1.28
C LYS A 21 -5.07 -7.87 2.12
N SER A 22 -4.58 -6.83 1.47
CA SER A 22 -3.84 -5.74 2.14
C SER A 22 -4.74 -4.77 2.90
N GLU A 23 -6.01 -4.68 2.53
CA GLU A 23 -6.91 -3.59 2.90
C GLU A 23 -7.91 -3.99 3.98
N ASN A 24 -8.16 -3.06 4.91
CA ASN A 24 -9.30 -3.02 5.81
C ASN A 24 -10.14 -1.76 5.53
N PHE A 25 -11.08 -1.90 4.60
CA PHE A 25 -11.90 -0.81 4.13
C PHE A 25 -13.08 -0.55 5.07
N THR A 26 -13.21 0.68 5.54
CA THR A 26 -14.39 1.13 6.28
C THR A 26 -15.40 1.76 5.33
N VAL A 27 -16.61 1.17 5.30
CA VAL A 27 -17.69 1.67 4.45
C VAL A 27 -18.09 3.11 4.82
N PRO A 28 -18.35 3.99 3.84
CA PRO A 28 -18.74 5.37 4.12
C PRO A 28 -20.05 5.45 4.90
N THR A 29 -20.11 6.40 5.84
CA THR A 29 -21.33 6.72 6.60
C THR A 29 -22.42 7.33 5.70
N LYS A 30 -23.68 7.32 6.16
CA LYS A 30 -24.80 7.97 5.43
C LYS A 30 -24.52 9.45 5.10
N SER A 31 -23.85 10.16 6.00
CA SER A 31 -23.45 11.55 5.79
C SER A 31 -22.45 11.66 4.63
N GLN A 32 -21.40 10.84 4.63
CA GLN A 32 -20.40 10.81 3.57
C GLN A 32 -21.01 10.39 2.23
N THR A 33 -21.89 9.38 2.20
CA THR A 33 -22.58 8.96 0.97
C THR A 33 -23.48 10.07 0.42
N SER A 34 -24.12 10.85 1.27
CA SER A 34 -24.94 12.00 0.85
C SER A 34 -24.12 13.12 0.20
N LEU A 35 -22.81 13.16 0.48
CA LEU A 35 -21.84 14.11 -0.08
C LEU A 35 -21.08 13.55 -1.29
N GLY A 36 -21.42 12.33 -1.72
CA GLY A 36 -20.87 11.70 -2.93
C GLY A 36 -19.76 10.67 -2.66
N ALA A 37 -19.49 10.28 -1.41
CA ALA A 37 -18.64 9.11 -1.18
C ALA A 37 -19.33 7.85 -1.70
N SER A 38 -18.61 7.04 -2.47
CA SER A 38 -19.10 5.78 -3.01
C SER A 38 -17.98 4.77 -3.12
N TYR A 39 -18.33 3.49 -3.25
CA TYR A 39 -17.39 2.39 -3.37
C TYR A 39 -18.08 1.18 -4.03
N GLU A 40 -17.31 0.30 -4.67
CA GLU A 40 -17.80 -0.97 -5.19
C GLU A 40 -17.52 -2.06 -4.13
N ALA A 41 -18.56 -2.67 -3.58
CA ALA A 41 -18.40 -3.65 -2.48
C ALA A 41 -17.48 -4.83 -2.83
N GLY A 42 -17.39 -5.21 -4.11
CA GLY A 42 -16.49 -6.26 -4.59
C GLY A 42 -15.03 -5.83 -4.76
N ALA A 43 -14.75 -4.52 -4.75
CA ALA A 43 -13.42 -3.94 -5.00
C ALA A 43 -12.50 -3.98 -3.78
N HIS A 44 -13.05 -4.13 -2.58
CA HIS A 44 -12.36 -3.84 -1.34
C HIS A 44 -12.12 -5.06 -0.42
N GLY A 45 -11.08 -4.95 0.40
CA GLY A 45 -10.78 -5.84 1.53
C GLY A 45 -11.37 -5.33 2.84
N HIS A 46 -11.63 -6.23 3.80
CA HIS A 46 -12.15 -5.87 5.13
C HIS A 46 -11.44 -6.61 6.28
N GLU A 47 -10.32 -7.25 5.98
CA GLU A 47 -9.59 -8.12 6.93
C GLU A 47 -8.07 -7.88 6.86
N GLY A 48 -7.62 -7.00 5.97
CA GLY A 48 -6.23 -6.66 5.85
C GLY A 48 -5.75 -5.78 7.01
N PRO A 49 -4.44 -5.51 7.09
CA PRO A 49 -3.90 -4.67 8.15
C PRO A 49 -3.93 -3.16 7.85
N LEU A 50 -4.14 -2.73 6.58
CA LEU A 50 -4.14 -1.31 6.21
C LEU A 50 -5.55 -0.72 6.27
N ASP A 51 -5.82 0.13 7.25
CA ASP A 51 -7.08 0.87 7.33
C ASP A 51 -7.21 1.88 6.19
N VAL A 52 -8.34 1.77 5.48
CA VAL A 52 -8.70 2.67 4.37
C VAL A 52 -10.14 3.15 4.59
N ALA A 53 -10.33 4.47 4.61
CA ALA A 53 -11.64 5.04 4.87
C ALA A 53 -11.79 6.44 4.30
N PHE A 54 -13.03 6.92 4.25
CA PHE A 54 -13.32 8.32 3.99
C PHE A 54 -13.11 9.14 5.27
N THR A 55 -12.38 10.25 5.17
CA THR A 55 -12.29 11.26 6.24
C THR A 55 -13.48 12.22 6.20
N GLN A 56 -13.44 13.29 6.98
CA GLN A 56 -14.43 14.36 6.87
C GLN A 56 -14.48 14.91 5.44
N ILE A 57 -15.66 14.83 4.81
CA ILE A 57 -15.95 15.46 3.53
C ILE A 57 -16.63 16.78 3.84
N GLU A 58 -16.10 17.88 3.31
CA GLU A 58 -16.71 19.19 3.52
C GLU A 58 -18.11 19.24 2.90
N SER A 59 -19.10 19.63 3.70
CA SER A 59 -20.48 19.80 3.27
C SER A 59 -20.67 21.12 2.50
N ASN A 60 -19.87 21.32 1.46
CA ASN A 60 -19.92 22.48 0.58
C ASN A 60 -20.34 22.08 -0.85
N ASN A 61 -20.65 23.05 -1.69
CA ASN A 61 -21.14 22.79 -3.05
C ASN A 61 -20.02 22.48 -4.08
N LEU A 62 -18.75 22.52 -3.68
CA LEU A 62 -17.62 22.39 -4.60
C LEU A 62 -17.61 21.03 -5.29
N THR A 63 -17.78 19.94 -4.54
CA THR A 63 -17.82 18.57 -5.10
C THR A 63 -18.92 18.43 -6.15
N THR A 64 -20.11 18.98 -5.89
CA THR A 64 -21.24 18.98 -6.82
C THR A 64 -20.92 19.77 -8.10
N TYR A 65 -20.30 20.95 -7.98
CA TYR A 65 -19.89 21.75 -9.13
C TYR A 65 -18.79 21.09 -9.95
N LEU A 66 -17.82 20.46 -9.29
CA LEU A 66 -16.76 19.69 -9.95
C LEU A 66 -17.35 18.51 -10.71
N ASN A 67 -18.24 17.73 -10.10
CA ASN A 67 -18.90 16.59 -10.77
C ASN A 67 -19.63 17.05 -12.04
N ARG A 68 -20.45 18.11 -11.95
CA ARG A 68 -21.16 18.66 -13.12
C ARG A 68 -20.21 19.17 -14.21
N THR A 69 -19.16 19.88 -13.82
CA THR A 69 -18.15 20.40 -14.75
C THR A 69 -17.47 19.26 -15.50
N PHE A 70 -16.99 18.23 -14.79
CA PHE A 70 -16.34 17.08 -15.39
C PHE A 70 -17.28 16.28 -16.31
N GLN A 71 -18.54 16.10 -15.92
CA GLN A 71 -19.54 15.49 -16.78
C GLN A 71 -19.75 16.28 -18.08
N GLY A 72 -19.83 17.62 -18.00
CA GLY A 72 -19.91 18.50 -19.18
C GLY A 72 -18.69 18.41 -20.10
N MET A 73 -17.53 17.99 -19.56
CA MET A 73 -16.30 17.72 -20.32
C MET A 73 -16.18 16.26 -20.80
N GLY A 74 -17.21 15.44 -20.60
CA GLY A 74 -17.21 14.03 -21.01
C GLY A 74 -16.43 13.08 -20.08
N LEU A 75 -16.13 13.53 -18.86
CA LEU A 75 -15.55 12.69 -17.80
C LEU A 75 -16.68 12.26 -16.84
N PRO A 76 -17.09 10.98 -16.85
CA PRO A 76 -18.21 10.53 -16.03
C PRO A 76 -17.84 10.45 -14.55
N TRP A 77 -18.86 10.44 -13.69
CA TRP A 77 -18.72 9.97 -12.31
C TRP A 77 -18.37 8.48 -12.31
N THR A 78 -17.43 8.09 -11.46
CA THR A 78 -17.05 6.70 -11.22
C THR A 78 -17.32 6.38 -9.77
N GLU A 79 -18.08 5.31 -9.54
CA GLU A 79 -18.43 4.83 -8.19
C GLU A 79 -17.17 4.47 -7.39
N ASP A 80 -16.21 3.83 -8.04
CA ASP A 80 -14.97 3.37 -7.44
C ASP A 80 -13.87 3.26 -8.50
N VAL A 81 -12.71 3.84 -8.21
CA VAL A 81 -11.55 3.79 -9.12
C VAL A 81 -10.69 2.54 -8.89
N ASN A 82 -10.86 1.85 -7.77
CA ASN A 82 -10.01 0.74 -7.34
C ASN A 82 -10.45 -0.64 -7.87
N GLY A 83 -11.61 -0.72 -8.54
CA GLY A 83 -12.10 -1.94 -9.21
C GLY A 83 -11.41 -2.28 -10.54
N GLY A 84 -10.35 -1.57 -10.92
CA GLY A 84 -9.59 -1.79 -12.16
C GLY A 84 -10.04 -0.92 -13.35
N LYS A 85 -11.02 -0.04 -13.16
CA LYS A 85 -11.46 0.97 -14.14
C LYS A 85 -11.37 2.38 -13.53
N MET A 86 -10.21 3.00 -13.66
CA MET A 86 -9.91 4.26 -12.96
C MET A 86 -10.44 5.53 -13.64
N ARG A 87 -10.90 5.45 -14.90
CA ARG A 87 -11.29 6.66 -15.66
C ARG A 87 -12.61 7.23 -15.12
N GLY A 88 -12.55 8.42 -14.54
CA GLY A 88 -13.70 9.23 -14.16
C GLY A 88 -13.37 10.24 -13.06
N PHE A 89 -14.40 10.92 -12.56
CA PHE A 89 -14.34 11.73 -11.34
C PHE A 89 -14.89 10.89 -10.17
N ASN A 90 -14.22 10.91 -9.02
CA ASN A 90 -14.58 10.14 -7.83
C ASN A 90 -14.10 10.88 -6.56
N LEU A 91 -14.82 10.72 -5.45
CA LEU A 91 -14.30 11.01 -4.12
C LEU A 91 -13.58 9.76 -3.63
N TYR A 92 -12.29 9.89 -3.35
CA TYR A 92 -11.44 8.75 -3.00
C TYR A 92 -11.31 8.59 -1.47
N PRO A 93 -11.21 7.35 -0.98
CA PRO A 93 -10.85 7.08 0.40
C PRO A 93 -9.35 7.32 0.63
N SER A 94 -8.95 7.44 1.90
CA SER A 94 -7.57 7.67 2.33
C SER A 94 -7.11 6.56 3.28
N THR A 95 -5.78 6.37 3.38
CA THR A 95 -5.17 5.51 4.40
C THR A 95 -5.21 6.21 5.77
N VAL A 96 -6.24 5.90 6.55
CA VAL A 96 -6.55 6.58 7.81
C VAL A 96 -7.16 5.57 8.79
N ASN A 97 -6.67 5.57 10.01
CA ASN A 97 -7.32 4.88 11.11
C ASN A 97 -8.34 5.85 11.71
N LEU A 98 -9.63 5.53 11.59
CA LEU A 98 -10.71 6.40 12.06
C LEU A 98 -10.92 6.34 13.57
N GLU A 99 -10.43 5.31 14.26
CA GLU A 99 -10.54 5.19 15.72
C GLU A 99 -9.65 6.22 16.42
N GLU A 100 -8.40 6.34 15.97
CA GLU A 100 -7.42 7.31 16.46
C GLU A 100 -7.45 8.65 15.68
N TYR A 101 -8.11 8.66 14.51
CA TYR A 101 -8.14 9.77 13.57
C TYR A 101 -6.74 10.23 13.13
N VAL A 102 -5.89 9.27 12.76
CA VAL A 102 -4.50 9.49 12.34
C VAL A 102 -4.22 8.86 10.99
N ARG A 103 -3.14 9.31 10.33
CA ARG A 103 -2.61 8.65 9.14
C ARG A 103 -2.33 7.18 9.43
N GLU A 104 -2.83 6.29 8.58
CA GLU A 104 -2.47 4.88 8.61
C GLU A 104 -1.27 4.62 7.70
N ASP A 105 -0.07 4.69 8.27
CA ASP A 105 1.17 4.37 7.58
C ASP A 105 1.51 2.87 7.65
N ALA A 106 2.49 2.44 6.84
CA ALA A 106 2.88 1.03 6.78
C ALA A 106 3.39 0.47 8.13
N ALA A 107 3.97 1.29 9.00
CA ALA A 107 4.41 0.81 10.32
C ALA A 107 3.20 0.60 11.23
N ARG A 108 2.20 1.48 11.22
CA ARG A 108 0.92 1.31 11.93
C ARG A 108 0.18 0.07 11.48
N ALA A 109 0.06 -0.14 10.17
CA ALA A 109 -0.62 -1.30 9.63
C ALA A 109 0.18 -2.61 9.85
N TYR A 110 1.45 -2.66 9.43
CA TYR A 110 2.18 -3.93 9.26
C TYR A 110 3.24 -4.20 10.33
N TYR A 111 3.62 -3.24 11.16
CA TYR A 111 4.67 -3.43 12.17
C TYR A 111 4.15 -3.37 13.60
N TRP A 112 3.55 -2.26 14.02
CA TRP A 112 3.19 -2.02 15.42
C TRP A 112 2.28 -3.11 16.02
N PRO A 113 1.26 -3.63 15.32
CA PRO A 113 0.42 -4.73 15.82
C PRO A 113 1.16 -6.06 15.98
N TYR A 114 2.28 -6.23 15.27
CA TYR A 114 3.02 -7.49 15.16
C TYR A 114 4.41 -7.46 15.78
N LYS A 115 4.82 -6.32 16.36
CA LYS A 115 6.17 -6.07 16.88
C LYS A 115 6.63 -7.03 17.98
N SER A 116 5.68 -7.69 18.66
CA SER A 116 5.96 -8.62 19.77
C SER A 116 6.42 -9.99 19.29
N ARG A 117 6.38 -10.26 17.98
CA ARG A 117 6.83 -11.54 17.41
C ARG A 117 8.34 -11.72 17.67
N PRO A 118 8.76 -12.82 18.33
CA PRO A 118 10.16 -13.01 18.72
C PRO A 118 11.10 -13.23 17.54
N ASN A 119 10.57 -13.57 16.36
CA ASN A 119 11.30 -13.77 15.12
C ASN A 119 11.28 -12.55 14.19
N LEU A 120 10.80 -11.39 14.65
CA LEU A 120 10.79 -10.12 13.92
C LEU A 120 11.72 -9.13 14.60
N HIS A 121 12.75 -8.68 13.89
CA HIS A 121 13.75 -7.75 14.41
C HIS A 121 13.79 -6.49 13.55
N VAL A 122 13.79 -5.31 14.18
CA VAL A 122 13.93 -4.02 13.51
C VAL A 122 15.09 -3.25 14.12
N LEU A 123 16.04 -2.87 13.27
CA LEU A 123 17.18 -2.04 13.64
C LEU A 123 16.93 -0.60 13.17
N LEU A 124 16.47 0.24 14.09
CA LEU A 124 16.28 1.66 13.83
C LEU A 124 17.63 2.37 13.66
N ASN A 125 17.62 3.51 12.96
CA ASN A 125 18.80 4.35 12.74
C ASN A 125 20.02 3.57 12.22
N THR A 126 19.76 2.64 11.30
CA THR A 126 20.75 1.74 10.70
C THR A 126 20.64 1.83 9.19
N PHE A 127 21.71 2.19 8.51
CA PHE A 127 21.75 2.34 7.06
C PHE A 127 22.34 1.08 6.43
N ALA A 128 21.68 0.54 5.40
CA ALA A 128 22.21 -0.56 4.59
C ALA A 128 23.15 0.00 3.52
N ASN A 129 24.45 -0.26 3.66
CA ASN A 129 25.49 0.29 2.79
C ASN A 129 25.55 -0.46 1.44
N ARG A 130 25.63 -1.80 1.50
CA ARG A 130 25.78 -2.68 0.34
C ARG A 130 25.46 -4.13 0.69
N ILE A 131 25.17 -4.92 -0.33
CA ILE A 131 25.10 -6.39 -0.24
C ILE A 131 26.52 -6.94 -0.08
N VAL A 132 26.65 -7.97 0.75
CA VAL A 132 27.84 -8.82 0.87
C VAL A 132 27.58 -10.11 0.11
N TRP A 133 28.52 -10.50 -0.74
CA TRP A 133 28.42 -11.69 -1.59
C TRP A 133 29.26 -12.83 -1.02
N ASP A 134 28.80 -14.06 -1.21
CA ASP A 134 29.52 -15.27 -0.83
C ASP A 134 30.46 -15.70 -1.96
N GLY A 135 31.72 -15.28 -1.88
CA GLY A 135 32.77 -15.72 -2.80
C GLY A 135 32.61 -15.26 -4.25
N GLU A 136 33.07 -16.12 -5.17
CA GLU A 136 33.03 -15.89 -6.61
C GLU A 136 31.72 -16.43 -7.23
N ALA A 137 31.38 -15.93 -8.41
CA ALA A 137 30.21 -16.43 -9.12
C ALA A 137 30.41 -17.90 -9.54
N HIS A 138 29.42 -18.74 -9.24
CA HIS A 138 29.35 -20.13 -9.68
C HIS A 138 28.30 -20.26 -10.78
N ASP A 139 28.69 -20.75 -11.95
CA ASP A 139 27.84 -20.88 -13.15
C ASP A 139 27.12 -19.57 -13.55
N GLY A 140 27.77 -18.43 -13.36
CA GLY A 140 27.21 -17.11 -13.64
C GLY A 140 26.22 -16.58 -12.60
N HIS A 141 26.06 -17.30 -11.48
CA HIS A 141 25.23 -16.90 -10.34
C HIS A 141 26.11 -16.50 -9.15
N ILE A 142 25.66 -15.49 -8.39
CA ILE A 142 26.32 -15.03 -7.17
C ILE A 142 25.30 -15.04 -6.02
N THR A 143 25.74 -15.48 -4.85
CA THR A 143 24.87 -15.62 -3.67
C THR A 143 25.10 -14.45 -2.73
N ALA A 144 24.04 -13.76 -2.32
CA ALA A 144 24.13 -12.77 -1.26
C ALA A 144 24.28 -13.48 0.09
N SER A 145 25.33 -13.17 0.85
CA SER A 145 25.57 -13.71 2.20
C SER A 145 25.09 -12.78 3.32
N GLY A 146 24.84 -11.50 3.02
CA GLY A 146 24.39 -10.53 4.02
C GLY A 146 24.37 -9.09 3.53
N VAL A 147 24.27 -8.17 4.49
CA VAL A 147 24.25 -6.72 4.26
C VAL A 147 25.23 -6.05 5.21
N GLU A 148 26.10 -5.21 4.66
CA GLU A 148 26.93 -4.30 5.44
C GLU A 148 26.08 -3.12 5.88
N ILE A 149 26.09 -2.82 7.17
CA ILE A 149 25.29 -1.75 7.76
C ILE A 149 26.15 -0.75 8.53
N THR A 150 25.71 0.51 8.55
CA THR A 150 26.23 1.55 9.44
C THR A 150 25.18 1.88 10.51
N SER A 151 25.54 1.69 11.78
CA SER A 151 24.67 2.01 12.93
C SER A 151 24.76 3.49 13.31
N ARG A 152 23.83 3.99 14.13
CA ARG A 152 23.77 5.41 14.57
C ARG A 152 25.07 5.97 15.15
N ASN A 153 25.86 5.15 15.83
CA ASN A 153 27.15 5.53 16.43
C ASN A 153 28.33 5.47 15.44
N GLY A 154 28.08 5.21 14.15
CA GLY A 154 29.11 5.04 13.12
C GLY A 154 29.72 3.64 13.06
N THR A 155 29.29 2.69 13.90
CA THR A 155 29.79 1.31 13.83
C THR A 155 29.33 0.63 12.55
N VAL A 156 30.30 0.12 11.78
CA VAL A 156 30.06 -0.70 10.59
C VAL A 156 30.14 -2.17 10.96
N ARG A 157 29.16 -2.96 10.52
CA ARG A 157 29.13 -4.42 10.72
C ARG A 157 28.35 -5.11 9.59
N VAL A 158 28.54 -6.42 9.45
CA VAL A 158 27.75 -7.25 8.53
C VAL A 158 26.66 -7.99 9.29
N ILE A 159 25.44 -8.01 8.76
CA ILE A 159 24.37 -8.91 9.17
C ILE A 159 24.25 -10.00 8.11
N ASN A 160 24.43 -11.25 8.52
CA ASN A 160 24.35 -12.41 7.62
C ASN A 160 22.90 -12.83 7.38
N ALA A 161 22.62 -13.34 6.19
CA ALA A 161 21.33 -13.92 5.82
C ALA A 161 21.53 -15.40 5.47
N GLU A 162 20.71 -16.28 6.05
CA GLU A 162 20.76 -17.73 5.78
C GLU A 162 19.97 -18.16 4.54
N LYS A 163 19.12 -17.28 4.01
CA LYS A 163 18.24 -17.58 2.88
C LYS A 163 18.34 -16.51 1.80
N GLU A 164 17.81 -15.32 2.07
CA GLU A 164 17.64 -14.27 1.07
C GLU A 164 17.84 -12.88 1.71
N VAL A 165 18.27 -11.92 0.88
CA VAL A 165 18.28 -10.48 1.18
C VAL A 165 17.18 -9.84 0.33
N ILE A 166 16.24 -9.13 0.97
CA ILE A 166 15.08 -8.47 0.34
C ILE A 166 15.22 -6.94 0.46
#